data_AF-A0A858RCP8-F1
#
_entry.id   AF-A0A858RCP8-F1
#
_cell.length_a   1.000
_cell.length_b   1.000
_cell.length_c   1.000
_cell.angle_alpha   90.00
_cell.angle_beta   90.00
_cell.angle_gamma   90.00
#
_symmetry.space_group_name_H-M   'P 1'
#
loop_
_entity.id
_entity.type
_entity.pdbx_description
1 polymer ?
#
loop_
_entity_poly.entity_id
_entity_poly.type
_entity_poly.pdbx_seq_one_letter_code
_entity_poly.pdbx_strand_id
1 'polypeptide(L)'
;MKNIFNPFLVAFAGFSSLALMTSCSKEARQEAAAESAVETSVDVTEDYCELLESIKDKDSAKAAIDKMDGLADKFAKVAEKAKKAEGAAPDAATIAKTQEKMAPLQERMGKAVVSAMAIIGSDPELLKAFQEKQTLIGAKIQEAATK
;
A
#
# COMPACT_ATOMS: atom_id res chain seq x y z
N MET A 1 10.27 -16.34 17.38
CA MET A 1 9.65 -15.04 17.09
C MET A 1 10.00 -14.68 15.65
N LYS A 2 9.08 -14.90 14.70
CA LYS A 2 9.30 -14.56 13.29
C LYS A 2 9.06 -13.06 13.14
N ASN A 3 10.10 -12.33 12.76
CA ASN A 3 10.03 -10.93 12.37
C ASN A 3 8.96 -10.79 11.28
N ILE A 4 7.86 -10.11 11.60
CA ILE A 4 6.87 -9.66 10.64
C ILE A 4 7.53 -8.52 9.88
N PHE A 5 8.25 -8.88 8.84
CA PHE A 5 8.77 -7.97 7.83
C PHE A 5 7.53 -7.39 7.15
N ASN A 6 7.11 -6.18 7.56
CA ASN A 6 6.01 -5.47 6.92
C ASN A 6 6.62 -4.66 5.76
N PRO A 7 6.57 -5.14 4.50
CA PRO A 7 7.16 -4.45 3.35
C PRO A 7 6.56 -3.05 3.14
N PHE A 8 5.38 -2.80 3.72
CA PHE A 8 4.69 -1.51 3.71
C PHE A 8 5.45 -0.40 4.45
N LEU A 9 6.21 -0.74 5.49
CA LEU A 9 7.01 0.21 6.28
C LEU A 9 8.38 0.51 5.67
N VAL A 10 8.94 -0.43 4.90
CA VAL A 10 10.26 -0.28 4.27
C VAL A 10 10.19 0.68 3.08
N ALA A 11 9.05 0.76 2.39
CA ALA A 11 8.85 1.70 1.29
C ALA A 11 8.89 3.18 1.73
N PHE A 12 8.63 3.48 3.01
CA PHE A 12 8.61 4.85 3.53
C PHE A 12 9.95 5.33 4.09
N ALA A 13 10.87 4.42 4.41
CA ALA A 13 12.11 4.73 5.13
C ALA A 13 13.35 4.90 4.22
N GLY A 14 13.28 4.52 2.95
CA GLY A 14 14.45 4.45 2.05
C GLY A 14 14.81 5.75 1.31
N PHE A 15 14.21 6.88 1.67
CA PHE A 15 14.13 8.02 0.76
C PHE A 15 15.03 9.22 1.10
N SER A 16 15.99 9.05 2.01
CA SER A 16 16.72 10.15 2.63
C SER A 16 18.24 10.16 2.43
N SER A 17 18.77 9.61 1.33
CA SER A 17 20.20 9.83 1.03
C SER A 17 20.57 9.72 -0.46
N LEU A 18 21.28 10.77 -0.92
CA LEU A 18 21.99 10.96 -2.22
C LEU A 18 21.08 11.25 -3.43
N ALA A 19 21.31 12.28 -4.27
CA ALA A 19 22.56 12.90 -4.68
C ALA A 19 22.38 14.33 -5.27
N LEU A 20 23.48 15.09 -5.18
CA LEU A 20 23.76 16.41 -5.76
C LEU A 20 23.81 16.42 -7.30
N MET A 21 23.44 17.58 -7.86
CA MET A 21 23.92 18.19 -9.12
C MET A 21 23.68 17.41 -10.42
N THR A 22 22.42 17.18 -10.79
CA THR A 22 22.04 16.95 -12.20
C THR A 22 20.77 17.72 -12.54
N SER A 23 20.66 18.19 -13.79
CA SER A 23 19.65 19.14 -14.31
C SER A 23 18.31 19.16 -13.57
N CYS A 24 17.87 20.33 -13.09
CA CYS A 24 16.60 20.54 -12.36
C CYS A 24 15.36 19.90 -13.02
N SER A 25 15.39 19.62 -14.32
CA SER A 25 14.31 18.94 -15.04
C SER A 25 14.12 17.45 -14.70
N LYS A 26 15.17 16.75 -14.24
CA LYS A 26 15.10 15.33 -13.85
C LYS A 26 14.64 15.19 -12.41
N GLU A 27 15.21 16.00 -11.53
CA GLU A 27 14.86 16.07 -10.11
C GLU A 27 13.38 16.45 -9.91
N ALA A 28 12.89 17.50 -10.59
CA ALA A 28 11.48 17.88 -10.54
C ALA A 28 10.52 16.79 -11.07
N ARG A 29 10.95 15.96 -12.03
CA ARG A 29 10.14 14.82 -12.52
C ARG A 29 10.13 13.67 -11.53
N GLN A 30 11.22 13.44 -10.82
CA GLN A 30 11.32 12.40 -9.80
C GLN A 30 10.57 12.80 -8.53
N GLU A 31 10.64 14.08 -8.13
CA GLU A 31 9.85 14.66 -7.04
C GLU A 31 8.34 14.57 -7.33
N ALA A 32 7.90 14.97 -8.54
CA ALA A 32 6.50 14.80 -8.94
C ALA A 32 6.06 13.31 -8.98
N ALA A 33 6.98 12.40 -9.31
CA ALA A 33 6.70 10.95 -9.22
C ALA A 33 6.60 10.48 -7.76
N ALA A 34 7.40 11.04 -6.85
CA ALA A 34 7.34 10.77 -5.42
C ALA A 34 6.04 11.27 -4.80
N GLU A 35 5.66 12.53 -5.09
CA GLU A 35 4.38 13.12 -4.69
C GLU A 35 3.21 12.25 -5.19
N SER A 36 3.24 11.88 -6.47
CA SER A 36 2.20 11.04 -7.04
C SER A 36 2.17 9.64 -6.41
N ALA A 37 3.32 9.07 -6.03
CA ALA A 37 3.39 7.78 -5.36
C ALA A 37 2.75 7.85 -3.96
N VAL A 38 3.05 8.89 -3.18
CA VAL A 38 2.48 9.05 -1.83
C VAL A 38 0.99 9.38 -1.87
N GLU A 39 0.52 10.22 -2.80
CA GLU A 39 -0.92 10.47 -2.96
C GLU A 39 -1.66 9.20 -3.37
N THR A 40 -1.14 8.47 -4.36
CA THR A 40 -1.75 7.18 -4.76
C THR A 40 -1.75 6.20 -3.60
N SER A 41 -0.73 6.20 -2.73
CA SER A 41 -0.68 5.29 -1.57
C SER A 41 -1.81 5.56 -0.55
N VAL A 42 -2.23 6.82 -0.39
CA VAL A 42 -3.37 7.19 0.47
C VAL A 42 -4.66 6.60 -0.11
N ASP A 43 -4.90 6.80 -1.39
CA ASP A 43 -6.13 6.32 -2.05
C ASP A 43 -6.23 4.80 -2.00
N VAL A 44 -5.13 4.09 -2.25
CA VAL A 44 -5.12 2.61 -2.19
C VAL A 44 -5.29 2.09 -0.76
N THR A 45 -4.80 2.84 0.23
CA THR A 45 -5.01 2.50 1.65
C THR A 45 -6.47 2.72 2.05
N GLU A 46 -7.10 3.80 1.58
CA GLU A 46 -8.54 4.06 1.77
C GLU A 46 -9.37 2.94 1.15
N ASP A 47 -9.13 2.59 -0.11
CA ASP A 47 -9.80 1.49 -0.81
C ASP A 47 -9.67 0.17 -0.05
N TYR A 48 -8.48 -0.10 0.52
CA TYR A 48 -8.25 -1.31 1.30
C TYR A 48 -9.00 -1.29 2.63
N CYS A 49 -9.08 -0.14 3.31
CA CYS A 49 -9.90 0.02 4.51
C CYS A 49 -11.38 -0.26 4.21
N GLU A 50 -11.92 0.36 3.16
CA GLU A 50 -13.31 0.15 2.73
C GLU A 50 -13.59 -1.32 2.40
N LEU A 51 -12.65 -1.99 1.73
CA LEU A 51 -12.77 -3.40 1.41
C LEU A 51 -12.87 -4.25 2.69
N LEU A 52 -12.00 -4.02 3.67
CA LEU A 52 -12.00 -4.75 4.93
C LEU A 52 -13.26 -4.45 5.76
N GLU A 53 -13.72 -3.20 5.79
CA GLU A 53 -14.95 -2.80 6.49
C GLU A 53 -16.23 -3.36 5.85
N SER A 54 -16.16 -3.72 4.55
CA SER A 54 -17.28 -4.37 3.88
C SER A 54 -17.53 -5.80 4.38
N ILE A 55 -16.56 -6.40 5.08
CA ILE A 55 -16.61 -7.77 5.60
C ILE A 55 -17.40 -7.79 6.90
N LYS A 56 -18.64 -8.27 6.84
CA LYS A 56 -19.57 -8.36 7.98
C LYS A 56 -19.94 -9.80 8.32
N ASP A 57 -19.78 -10.70 7.37
CA ASP A 57 -20.11 -12.12 7.43
C ASP A 57 -19.28 -12.90 6.39
N LYS A 58 -19.48 -14.21 6.30
CA LYS A 58 -18.72 -15.08 5.40
C LYS A 58 -18.95 -14.77 3.92
N ASP A 59 -20.17 -14.39 3.54
CA ASP A 59 -20.52 -14.11 2.14
C ASP A 59 -19.87 -12.80 1.66
N SER A 60 -19.94 -11.75 2.49
CA SER A 60 -19.24 -10.49 2.25
C SER A 60 -17.72 -10.65 2.31
N ALA A 61 -17.18 -11.53 3.17
CA ALA A 61 -15.77 -11.88 3.17
C ALA A 61 -15.33 -12.46 1.83
N LYS A 62 -16.08 -13.41 1.28
CA LYS A 62 -15.79 -14.01 -0.03
C LYS A 62 -15.81 -12.96 -1.14
N ALA A 63 -16.85 -12.13 -1.18
CA ALA A 63 -16.96 -11.05 -2.16
C ALA A 63 -15.83 -10.02 -2.04
N ALA A 64 -15.36 -9.74 -0.82
CA ALA A 64 -14.23 -8.84 -0.59
C ALA A 64 -12.90 -9.48 -1.05
N ILE A 65 -12.68 -10.76 -0.76
CA ILE A 65 -11.49 -11.51 -1.21
C ILE A 65 -11.41 -11.50 -2.75
N ASP A 66 -12.52 -11.68 -3.45
CA ASP A 66 -12.53 -11.64 -4.92
C ASP A 66 -12.16 -10.25 -5.48
N LYS A 67 -12.47 -9.17 -4.76
CA LYS A 67 -12.10 -7.80 -5.15
C LYS A 67 -10.64 -7.44 -4.85
N MET A 68 -9.91 -8.26 -4.09
CA MET A 68 -8.50 -7.99 -3.75
C MET A 68 -7.58 -7.99 -4.98
N ASP A 69 -7.96 -8.65 -6.07
CA ASP A 69 -7.18 -8.62 -7.32
C ASP A 69 -7.09 -7.19 -7.88
N GLY A 70 -8.18 -6.41 -7.79
CA GLY A 70 -8.20 -5.02 -8.20
C GLY A 70 -7.32 -4.13 -7.32
N LEU A 71 -7.20 -4.45 -6.03
CA LEU A 71 -6.24 -3.78 -5.14
C LEU A 71 -4.80 -4.14 -5.48
N ALA A 72 -4.53 -5.38 -5.91
CA ALA A 72 -3.18 -5.79 -6.30
C ALA A 72 -2.63 -4.94 -7.45
N ASP A 73 -3.46 -4.62 -8.45
CA ASP A 73 -3.08 -3.73 -9.56
C ASP A 73 -2.88 -2.28 -9.10
N LYS A 74 -3.68 -1.81 -8.14
CA LYS A 74 -3.53 -0.48 -7.55
C LYS A 74 -2.23 -0.37 -6.75
N PHE A 75 -1.89 -1.37 -5.93
CA PHE A 75 -0.62 -1.44 -5.21
C PHE A 75 0.58 -1.55 -6.14
N ALA A 76 0.47 -2.32 -7.23
CA ALA A 76 1.50 -2.38 -8.26
C ALA A 76 1.77 -0.98 -8.87
N LYS A 77 0.73 -0.19 -9.16
CA LYS A 77 0.89 1.19 -9.65
C LYS A 77 1.61 2.09 -8.65
N VAL A 78 1.36 1.93 -7.34
CA VAL A 78 2.12 2.65 -6.30
C VAL A 78 3.60 2.28 -6.38
N ALA A 79 3.92 0.99 -6.50
CA ALA A 79 5.30 0.51 -6.64
C ALA A 79 5.98 1.03 -7.91
N GLU A 80 5.29 1.06 -9.05
CA GLU A 80 5.81 1.64 -10.30
C GLU A 80 6.12 3.14 -10.15
N LYS A 81 5.23 3.89 -9.50
CA LYS A 81 5.42 5.34 -9.25
C LYS A 81 6.59 5.57 -8.30
N ALA A 82 6.67 4.79 -7.23
CA ALA A 82 7.77 4.85 -6.27
C ALA A 82 9.12 4.52 -6.94
N LYS A 83 9.15 3.55 -7.86
CA LYS A 83 10.34 3.25 -8.64
C LYS A 83 10.73 4.41 -9.56
N LYS A 84 9.77 5.03 -10.27
CA LYS A 84 10.02 6.21 -11.11
C LYS A 84 10.57 7.40 -10.31
N ALA A 85 10.26 7.46 -9.02
CA ALA A 85 10.74 8.47 -8.10
C ALA A 85 12.18 8.23 -7.58
N GLU A 86 12.82 7.10 -7.93
CA GLU A 86 14.14 6.66 -7.42
C GLU A 86 15.10 7.81 -7.11
N GLY A 87 15.30 8.05 -5.81
CA GLY A 87 16.27 9.01 -5.26
C GLY A 87 15.76 10.42 -4.95
N ALA A 88 14.48 10.75 -5.13
CA ALA A 88 13.99 12.12 -4.95
C ALA A 88 12.81 12.24 -3.97
N ALA A 89 13.03 12.80 -2.77
CA ALA A 89 12.01 13.08 -1.74
C ALA A 89 10.75 13.79 -2.26
N PRO A 90 9.51 13.42 -1.86
CA PRO A 90 8.41 14.36 -1.99
C PRO A 90 8.68 15.57 -1.08
N ASP A 91 8.14 16.72 -1.43
CA ASP A 91 8.33 17.93 -0.63
C ASP A 91 7.72 17.81 0.79
N ALA A 92 8.18 18.67 1.69
CA ALA A 92 7.77 18.64 3.09
C ALA A 92 6.26 18.90 3.31
N ALA A 93 5.62 19.73 2.48
CA ALA A 93 4.20 19.99 2.57
C ALA A 93 3.39 18.77 2.11
N THR A 94 3.84 18.09 1.05
CA THR A 94 3.24 16.82 0.60
C THR A 94 3.39 15.73 1.65
N ILE A 95 4.55 15.63 2.32
CA ILE A 95 4.75 14.70 3.44
C ILE A 95 3.79 15.02 4.58
N ALA A 96 3.71 16.28 5.02
CA ALA A 96 2.85 16.68 6.13
C ALA A 96 1.37 16.39 5.84
N LYS A 97 0.88 16.76 4.65
CA LYS A 97 -0.48 16.46 4.19
C LYS A 97 -0.75 14.96 4.10
N THR A 98 0.23 14.19 3.62
CA THR A 98 0.10 12.73 3.55
C THR A 98 0.04 12.12 4.94
N GLN A 99 0.88 12.56 5.88
CA GLN A 99 0.85 12.09 7.27
C GLN A 99 -0.49 12.41 7.95
N GLU A 100 -1.02 13.62 7.76
CA GLU A 100 -2.33 14.02 8.29
C GLU A 100 -3.45 13.12 7.76
N LYS A 101 -3.42 12.78 6.47
CA LYS A 101 -4.37 11.85 5.87
C LYS A 101 -4.15 10.40 6.31
N MET A 102 -2.91 9.96 6.44
CA MET A 102 -2.59 8.55 6.68
C MET A 102 -2.78 8.14 8.15
N ALA A 103 -2.58 9.05 9.10
CA ALA A 103 -2.77 8.79 10.52
C ALA A 103 -4.16 8.21 10.87
N PRO A 104 -5.29 8.83 10.48
CA PRO A 104 -6.61 8.25 10.73
C PRO A 104 -6.83 6.94 9.95
N LEU A 105 -6.23 6.79 8.77
CA LEU A 105 -6.32 5.54 8.00
C LEU A 105 -5.61 4.38 8.67
N GLN A 106 -4.47 4.61 9.32
CA GLN A 106 -3.77 3.54 10.05
C GLN A 106 -4.60 3.02 11.23
N GLU A 107 -5.26 3.93 11.96
CA GLU A 107 -6.15 3.53 13.06
C GLU A 107 -7.38 2.77 12.53
N ARG A 108 -8.03 3.31 11.49
CA ARG A 108 -9.18 2.70 10.81
C ARG A 108 -8.82 1.31 10.27
N MET A 109 -7.71 1.19 9.57
CA MET A 109 -7.20 -0.06 9.04
C MET A 109 -6.95 -1.08 10.15
N GLY A 110 -6.34 -0.69 11.26
CA GLY A 110 -6.12 -1.58 12.40
C GLY A 110 -7.42 -2.19 12.93
N LYS A 111 -8.47 -1.36 13.09
CA LYS A 111 -9.80 -1.82 13.51
C LYS A 111 -10.44 -2.72 12.45
N ALA A 112 -10.44 -2.31 11.19
CA ALA A 112 -11.03 -3.05 10.08
C ALA A 112 -10.38 -4.43 9.89
N VAL A 113 -9.04 -4.51 9.99
CA VAL A 113 -8.31 -5.79 9.92
C VAL A 113 -8.75 -6.72 11.06
N VAL A 114 -8.81 -6.24 12.30
CA VAL A 114 -9.21 -7.07 13.44
C VAL A 114 -10.62 -7.64 13.24
N SER A 115 -11.57 -6.79 12.82
CA SER A 115 -12.95 -7.20 12.55
C SER A 115 -13.04 -8.20 11.38
N ALA A 116 -12.40 -7.90 10.26
CA ALA A 116 -12.38 -8.77 9.09
C ALA A 116 -11.75 -10.13 9.40
N MET A 117 -10.63 -10.14 10.13
CA MET A 117 -9.91 -11.37 10.47
C MET A 117 -10.66 -12.25 11.46
N ALA A 118 -11.52 -11.69 12.31
CA ALA A 118 -12.40 -12.51 13.16
C ALA A 118 -13.38 -13.36 12.31
N ILE A 119 -13.84 -12.81 11.18
CA ILE A 119 -14.75 -13.49 10.25
C ILE A 119 -13.96 -14.45 9.35
N ILE A 120 -12.92 -13.95 8.68
CA ILE A 120 -12.08 -14.73 7.76
C ILE A 120 -11.40 -15.89 8.50
N GLY A 121 -10.83 -15.63 9.68
CA GLY A 121 -10.12 -16.63 10.48
C GLY A 121 -11.02 -17.69 11.11
N SER A 122 -12.34 -17.45 11.16
CA SER A 122 -13.32 -18.46 11.59
C SER A 122 -13.56 -19.55 10.53
N ASP A 123 -13.05 -19.36 9.31
CA ASP A 123 -13.24 -20.27 8.19
C ASP A 123 -11.89 -20.56 7.51
N PRO A 124 -11.37 -21.80 7.61
CA PRO A 124 -10.08 -22.16 7.01
C PRO A 124 -10.00 -21.93 5.50
N GLU A 125 -11.11 -22.07 4.76
CA GLU A 125 -11.12 -21.86 3.31
C GLU A 125 -11.03 -20.37 2.97
N LEU A 126 -11.77 -19.52 3.69
CA LEU A 126 -11.67 -18.07 3.51
C LEU A 126 -10.28 -17.55 3.91
N LEU A 127 -9.72 -18.07 5.01
CA LEU A 127 -8.38 -17.70 5.45
C LEU A 127 -7.33 -18.05 4.39
N LYS A 128 -7.42 -19.25 3.80
CA LYS A 128 -6.52 -19.67 2.73
C LYS A 128 -6.67 -18.78 1.49
N ALA A 129 -7.91 -18.53 1.04
CA ALA A 129 -8.16 -17.67 -0.12
C ALA A 129 -7.65 -16.24 0.10
N PHE A 130 -7.86 -15.68 1.29
CA PHE A 130 -7.33 -14.37 1.67
C PHE A 130 -5.79 -14.32 1.64
N GLN A 131 -5.11 -15.36 2.16
CA GLN A 131 -3.65 -15.46 2.13
C GLN A 131 -3.10 -15.58 0.70
N GLU A 132 -3.78 -16.32 -0.17
CA GLU A 132 -3.43 -16.43 -1.59
C GLU A 132 -3.51 -15.06 -2.27
N LYS A 133 -4.56 -14.28 -2.00
CA LYS A 133 -4.69 -12.90 -2.51
C LYS A 133 -3.60 -11.97 -1.98
N GLN A 134 -3.26 -12.03 -0.68
CA GLN A 134 -2.15 -11.24 -0.15
C GLN A 134 -0.80 -11.60 -0.81
N THR A 135 -0.58 -12.88 -1.07
CA THR A 135 0.62 -13.36 -1.77
C THR A 135 0.68 -12.80 -3.19
N LEU A 136 -0.45 -12.80 -3.91
CA LEU A 136 -0.55 -12.20 -5.23
C LEU A 136 -0.28 -10.69 -5.23
N ILE A 137 -0.84 -9.95 -4.26
CA ILE A 137 -0.57 -8.52 -4.07
C ILE A 137 0.94 -8.31 -3.90
N GLY A 138 1.59 -9.07 -3.00
CA GLY A 138 3.03 -9.01 -2.78
C GLY A 138 3.84 -9.28 -4.05
N ALA A 139 3.48 -10.31 -4.81
CA ALA A 139 4.15 -10.66 -6.06
C ALA A 139 4.03 -9.54 -7.12
N LYS A 140 2.84 -8.95 -7.29
CA LYS A 140 2.61 -7.84 -8.23
C LYS A 140 3.37 -6.58 -7.83
N ILE A 141 3.41 -6.26 -6.54
CA ILE A 141 4.24 -5.15 -6.02
C ILE A 141 5.71 -5.39 -6.34
N GLN A 142 6.21 -6.60 -6.08
CA GLN A 142 7.62 -6.94 -6.32
C GLN A 142 7.98 -6.88 -7.81
N GLU A 143 7.10 -7.40 -8.68
CA GLU A 143 7.28 -7.31 -10.14
C GLU A 143 7.31 -5.85 -10.61
N ALA A 144 6.38 -5.03 -10.13
CA ALA A 144 6.32 -3.60 -10.43
C ALA A 144 7.53 -2.81 -9.92
N ALA A 145 8.07 -3.19 -8.76
CA ALA A 145 9.26 -2.56 -8.19
C ALA A 145 10.56 -2.96 -8.92
N THR A 146 10.55 -4.07 -9.66
CA THR A 146 11.75 -4.62 -10.33
C THR A 146 11.81 -4.35 -11.83
N LYS A 147 10.67 -4.09 -12.50
CA LYS A 147 10.59 -3.64 -13.91
C LYS A 147 10.98 -2.18 -14.08
#